data_AF-A0A021XA17-F1
#
_entry.id   AF-A0A021XA17-F1
#
_cell.length_a   1.000
_cell.length_b   1.000
_cell.length_c   1.000
_cell.angle_alpha   90.00
_cell.angle_beta   90.00
_cell.angle_gamma   90.00
#
_symmetry.space_group_name_H-M   'P 1'
#
loop_
_entity.id
_entity.type
_entity.pdbx_description
1 polymer ?
#
loop_
_entity_poly.entity_id
_entity_poly.type
_entity_poly.pdbx_seq_one_letter_code
_entity_poly.pdbx_strand_id
1 'polypeptide(L)'
;MSKITIKNNRPGGFGIPGGPVIEAGASLDVELEDWAAVEGHPVVQAWVDAGHLTIEGRAAAQEGGDDEFKAPFEAKDKGAGWWAIYDANGKEVKSLRKDDAEIFNALSDADKAAEVAKK
;
A
#
# COMPACT_ATOMS: atom_id res chain seq x y z
N MET A 1 10.17 7.32 24.43
CA MET A 1 8.82 6.77 24.30
C MET A 1 8.26 7.26 22.99
N SER A 2 8.28 6.42 21.95
CA SER A 2 7.74 6.77 20.65
C SER A 2 6.23 6.53 20.69
N LYS A 3 5.43 7.59 20.56
CA LYS A 3 3.98 7.49 20.45
C LYS A 3 3.59 7.56 18.98
N ILE A 4 2.59 6.78 18.61
CA ILE A 4 1.96 6.82 17.31
C ILE A 4 0.52 7.31 17.46
N THR A 5 0.00 7.97 16.44
CA THR A 5 -1.36 8.47 16.38
C THR A 5 -2.12 7.64 15.36
N ILE A 6 -3.11 6.87 15.80
CA ILE A 6 -3.97 6.06 14.93
C ILE A 6 -5.25 6.84 14.67
N LYS A 7 -5.55 7.12 13.40
CA LYS A 7 -6.77 7.79 12.96
C LYS A 7 -7.70 6.82 12.25
N ASN A 8 -8.96 6.80 12.68
CA ASN A 8 -10.03 6.03 12.07
C ASN A 8 -10.74 6.85 11.00
N ASN A 9 -10.55 6.53 9.72
CA ASN A 9 -11.20 7.25 8.61
C ASN A 9 -12.57 6.67 8.24
N ARG A 10 -13.04 5.63 8.92
CA ARG A 10 -14.31 4.98 8.61
C ARG A 10 -15.47 5.57 9.42
N PRO A 11 -16.70 5.60 8.86
CA PRO A 11 -17.92 5.71 9.65
C PRO A 11 -18.17 4.40 10.41
N GLY A 12 -17.49 4.21 11.55
CA GLY A 12 -17.70 3.10 12.48
C GLY A 12 -16.56 3.01 13.50
N GLY A 13 -16.87 2.69 14.76
CA GLY A 13 -15.85 2.58 15.81
C GLY A 13 -14.87 1.43 15.57
N PHE A 14 -13.58 1.69 15.72
CA PHE A 14 -12.51 0.69 15.65
C PHE A 14 -12.05 0.32 17.06
N GLY A 15 -12.31 -0.92 17.49
CA GLY A 15 -11.83 -1.42 18.77
C GLY A 15 -10.40 -1.92 18.64
N ILE A 16 -9.45 -1.31 19.37
CA ILE A 16 -8.13 -1.90 19.54
C ILE A 16 -8.29 -3.16 20.41
N PRO A 17 -7.77 -4.33 20.00
CA PRO A 17 -7.87 -5.54 20.80
C PRO A 17 -7.17 -5.34 22.15
N GLY A 18 -7.95 -5.39 23.24
CA GLY A 18 -7.47 -5.12 24.60
C GLY A 18 -7.35 -3.62 24.97
N GLY A 19 -7.75 -2.71 24.08
CA GLY A 19 -7.66 -1.26 24.25
C GLY A 19 -8.98 -0.52 24.04
N PRO A 20 -8.95 0.82 24.06
CA PRO A 20 -10.12 1.65 23.84
C PRO A 20 -10.60 1.59 22.37
N VAL A 21 -11.88 1.90 22.17
CA VAL A 21 -12.49 2.03 20.84
C VAL A 21 -12.22 3.44 20.30
N ILE A 22 -11.65 3.54 19.10
CA ILE A 22 -11.48 4.78 18.35
C ILE A 22 -12.77 5.05 17.58
N GLU A 23 -13.47 6.14 17.93
CA GLU A 23 -14.69 6.53 17.22
C GLU A 23 -14.45 6.88 15.75
N ALA A 24 -15.55 6.93 14.98
CA ALA A 24 -15.50 7.29 13.56
C ALA A 24 -14.90 8.69 13.37
N GLY A 25 -13.86 8.82 12.54
CA GLY A 25 -13.17 10.09 12.32
C GLY A 25 -12.27 10.54 13.47
N ALA A 26 -12.20 9.78 14.57
CA ALA A 26 -11.37 10.11 15.72
C ALA A 26 -9.95 9.56 15.56
N SER A 27 -9.04 10.12 16.34
CA SER A 27 -7.64 9.70 16.43
C SER A 27 -7.27 9.41 17.87
N LEU A 28 -6.40 8.42 18.07
CA LEU A 28 -5.93 7.96 19.35
C LEU A 28 -4.41 7.86 19.36
N ASP A 29 -3.78 8.49 20.34
CA ASP A 29 -2.35 8.34 20.60
C ASP A 29 -2.10 7.07 21.42
N VAL A 30 -1.33 6.14 20.86
CA VAL A 30 -0.90 4.92 21.54
C VAL A 30 0.61 4.80 21.54
N GLU A 31 1.16 4.02 22.45
CA GLU A 31 2.61 3.75 22.46
C GLU A 31 2.97 2.77 21.34
N LEU A 32 4.17 2.93 20.77
CA LEU A 32 4.66 2.07 19.70
C LEU A 32 4.78 0.60 20.14
N GLU A 33 5.11 0.35 21.40
CA GLU A 33 5.22 -1.01 21.96
C GLU A 33 3.85 -1.71 22.01
N ASP A 34 2.81 -1.02 22.47
CA ASP A 34 1.43 -1.51 22.43
C ASP A 34 0.92 -1.70 21.00
N TRP A 35 1.27 -0.78 20.09
CA TRP A 35 0.90 -0.90 18.69
C TRP A 35 1.55 -2.13 18.02
N ALA A 36 2.82 -2.39 18.28
CA ALA A 36 3.54 -3.51 17.69
C ALA A 36 2.91 -4.87 18.08
N ALA A 37 2.29 -4.95 19.25
CA ALA A 37 1.56 -6.14 19.68
C ALA A 37 0.25 -6.38 18.92
N VAL A 38 -0.38 -5.30 18.40
CA VAL A 38 -1.69 -5.37 17.72
C VAL A 38 -1.58 -5.21 16.20
N GLU A 39 -0.51 -4.61 15.67
CA GLU A 39 -0.34 -4.36 14.23
C GLU A 39 -0.25 -5.65 13.42
N GLY A 40 0.28 -6.73 14.03
CA GLY A 40 0.36 -8.06 13.42
C GLY A 40 -0.96 -8.82 13.40
N HIS A 41 -2.05 -8.26 13.97
CA HIS A 41 -3.33 -8.93 13.98
C HIS A 41 -4.01 -8.83 12.60
N PRO A 42 -4.55 -9.93 12.04
CA PRO A 42 -5.08 -9.94 10.67
C PRO A 42 -6.21 -8.92 10.44
N VAL A 43 -7.00 -8.65 11.48
CA VAL A 43 -8.04 -7.60 11.43
C VAL A 43 -7.40 -6.22 11.32
N VAL A 44 -6.33 -5.92 12.07
CA VAL A 44 -5.69 -4.61 12.01
C VAL A 44 -5.05 -4.40 10.64
N GLN A 45 -4.32 -5.40 10.14
CA GLN A 45 -3.71 -5.34 8.80
C GLN A 45 -4.75 -5.13 7.70
N ALA A 46 -5.84 -5.89 7.70
CA ALA A 46 -6.89 -5.75 6.68
C ALA A 46 -7.53 -4.34 6.67
N TRP A 47 -7.57 -3.68 7.83
CA TRP A 47 -8.16 -2.33 7.94
C TRP A 47 -7.17 -1.24 7.54
N VAL A 48 -5.89 -1.43 7.82
CA VAL A 48 -4.80 -0.57 7.33
C VAL A 48 -4.69 -0.69 5.81
N ASP A 49 -4.75 -1.91 5.27
CA ASP A 49 -4.71 -2.22 3.83
C ASP A 49 -5.92 -1.67 3.08
N ALA A 50 -7.12 -1.77 3.67
CA ALA A 50 -8.34 -1.17 3.13
C ALA A 50 -8.39 0.37 3.24
N GLY A 51 -7.35 1.02 3.77
CA GLY A 51 -7.30 2.47 3.94
C GLY A 51 -8.26 3.03 5.00
N HIS A 52 -8.79 2.17 5.88
CA HIS A 52 -9.70 2.57 6.95
C HIS A 52 -8.98 3.13 8.18
N LEU A 53 -7.70 2.79 8.36
CA LEU A 53 -6.84 3.28 9.44
C LEU A 53 -5.62 4.00 8.89
N THR A 54 -5.34 5.19 9.43
CA THR A 54 -4.12 5.94 9.19
C THR A 54 -3.25 5.96 10.45
N ILE A 55 -1.97 5.61 10.34
CA ILE A 55 -1.02 5.67 11.46
C ILE A 55 -0.01 6.79 11.22
N GLU A 56 -0.11 7.86 11.99
CA GLU A 56 0.85 8.97 12.04
C GLU A 56 1.83 8.75 13.21
N GLY A 57 3.07 9.25 13.14
CA GLY A 57 4.06 9.08 14.22
C GLY A 57 4.83 7.75 14.22
N ARG A 58 4.38 6.73 13.48
CA ARG A 58 5.31 5.80 12.82
C ARG A 58 5.99 6.63 11.75
N ALA A 59 7.33 6.73 11.75
CA ALA A 59 8.06 7.35 10.66
C ALA A 59 7.54 6.75 9.34
N ALA A 60 6.70 7.53 8.65
CA ALA A 60 6.13 7.28 7.33
C ALA A 60 6.10 5.81 6.86
N ALA A 61 5.32 4.94 7.52
CA ALA A 61 4.90 3.68 6.89
C ALA A 61 3.46 3.77 6.37
N GLN A 62 2.94 4.99 6.22
CA GLN A 62 1.83 5.32 5.33
C GLN A 62 2.10 6.65 4.61
N GLU A 63 3.31 6.76 4.07
CA GLU A 63 3.57 7.28 2.72
C GLU A 63 4.59 6.33 2.10
N GLY A 64 4.16 5.09 1.89
CA GLY A 64 5.09 3.99 1.60
C GLY A 64 4.40 2.67 1.85
N GLY A 65 3.56 2.25 0.91
CA GLY A 65 3.81 0.90 0.46
C GLY A 65 5.14 1.01 -0.27
N ASP A 66 6.20 0.43 0.29
CA ASP A 66 7.26 -0.13 -0.52
C ASP A 66 6.58 -0.76 -1.74
N ASP A 67 6.61 -0.06 -2.87
CA ASP A 67 6.20 -0.56 -4.18
C ASP A 67 7.23 -1.64 -4.55
N GLU A 68 7.26 -2.73 -3.78
CA GLU A 68 7.53 -4.03 -4.34
C GLU A 68 6.29 -4.35 -5.17
N PHE A 69 6.22 -3.66 -6.31
CA PHE A 69 5.15 -3.80 -7.26
C PHE A 69 4.97 -5.30 -7.50
N LYS A 70 3.76 -5.82 -7.29
CA LYS A 70 3.57 -7.27 -7.28
C LYS A 70 3.45 -7.78 -8.70
N ALA A 71 4.31 -8.72 -9.06
CA ALA A 71 4.11 -9.53 -10.25
C ALA A 71 2.77 -10.30 -10.15
N PRO A 72 2.07 -10.56 -11.26
CA PRO A 72 2.49 -10.30 -12.64
C PRO A 72 2.35 -8.83 -13.06
N PHE A 73 3.32 -8.36 -13.86
CA PHE A 73 3.27 -7.05 -14.50
C PHE A 73 2.76 -7.16 -15.93
N GLU A 74 1.79 -6.32 -16.27
CA GLU A 74 1.18 -6.34 -17.60
C GLU A 74 1.17 -4.93 -18.19
N ALA A 75 1.86 -4.75 -19.32
CA ALA A 75 1.74 -3.51 -20.07
C ALA A 75 0.45 -3.54 -20.89
N LYS A 76 -0.44 -2.59 -20.64
CA LYS A 76 -1.70 -2.38 -21.38
C LYS A 76 -1.68 -1.05 -22.13
N ASP A 77 -2.31 -1.04 -23.30
CA ASP A 77 -2.54 0.19 -24.07
C ASP A 77 -3.48 1.11 -23.30
N LYS A 78 -3.04 2.35 -23.09
CA LYS A 78 -3.82 3.43 -22.45
C LYS A 78 -4.46 4.35 -23.49
N GLY A 79 -4.25 4.08 -24.79
CA GLY A 79 -4.66 4.92 -25.90
C GLY A 79 -3.58 5.93 -26.32
N ALA A 80 -3.76 6.50 -27.51
CA ALA A 80 -2.87 7.51 -28.11
C ALA A 80 -1.40 7.05 -28.30
N GLY A 81 -1.16 5.74 -28.43
CA GLY A 81 0.20 5.18 -28.60
C GLY A 81 1.04 5.23 -27.33
N TRP A 82 0.39 5.36 -26.17
CA TRP A 82 0.99 5.25 -24.84
C TRP A 82 0.51 3.98 -24.15
N TRP A 83 1.45 3.30 -23.51
CA TRP A 83 1.23 2.06 -22.80
C TRP A 83 1.58 2.25 -21.33
N ALA A 84 0.84 1.61 -20.45
CA ALA A 84 1.05 1.67 -19.01
C ALA A 84 1.25 0.26 -18.49
N ILE A 85 2.30 0.05 -17.70
CA ILE A 85 2.51 -1.17 -16.94
C ILE A 85 1.62 -1.09 -15.71
N TYR A 86 0.83 -2.14 -15.52
CA TYR A 86 0.04 -2.37 -14.32
C TYR A 86 0.64 -3.52 -13.53
N ASP A 87 0.62 -3.41 -12.20
CA ASP A 87 0.96 -4.52 -11.31
C ASP A 87 -0.26 -5.45 -11.09
N ALA A 88 -0.06 -6.53 -10.30
CA ALA A 88 -1.12 -7.47 -9.91
C ALA A 88 -2.33 -6.80 -9.22
N ASN A 89 -2.13 -5.66 -8.56
CA ASN A 89 -3.19 -4.89 -7.91
C ASN A 89 -3.88 -3.91 -8.87
N GLY A 90 -3.46 -3.85 -10.14
CA GLY A 90 -4.00 -2.93 -11.14
C GLY A 90 -3.55 -1.48 -10.96
N LYS A 91 -2.46 -1.25 -10.23
CA LYS A 91 -1.85 0.08 -10.07
C LYS A 91 -0.91 0.35 -11.24
N GLU A 92 -1.00 1.55 -11.81
CA GLU A 92 -0.06 2.00 -12.84
C GLU A 92 1.31 2.21 -12.19
N VAL A 93 2.28 1.38 -12.58
CA VAL A 93 3.64 1.42 -12.02
C VAL A 93 4.55 2.30 -12.85
N LYS A 94 4.36 2.29 -14.18
CA LYS A 94 5.18 3.04 -15.13
C LYS A 94 4.45 3.20 -16.46
N SER A 95 4.63 4.34 -17.12
CA SER A 95 4.19 4.54 -18.50
C SER A 95 5.37 4.44 -19.45
N LEU A 96 5.15 3.84 -20.61
CA LEU A 96 6.16 3.57 -21.62
C LEU A 96 5.56 3.65 -23.03
N ARG A 97 6.43 3.69 -24.05
CA ARG A 97 6.01 3.71 -25.45
C ARG A 97 5.63 2.32 -25.91
N LYS A 98 4.89 2.25 -27.03
CA LYS A 98 4.46 0.98 -27.62
C LYS A 98 5.63 0.00 -27.79
N ASP A 99 6.75 0.45 -28.34
CA ASP A 99 7.95 -0.37 -28.55
C ASP A 99 8.50 -0.96 -27.24
N ASP A 100 8.61 -0.13 -26.19
CA ASP A 100 9.00 -0.56 -24.84
C ASP A 100 7.97 -1.51 -24.21
N ALA A 101 6.68 -1.35 -24.51
CA ALA A 101 5.60 -2.19 -23.98
C ALA A 101 5.67 -3.61 -24.52
N GLU A 102 5.95 -3.73 -25.82
CA GLU A 102 6.11 -5.01 -26.50
C GLU A 102 7.36 -5.74 -25.99
N ILE A 103 8.48 -5.01 -25.80
CA ILE A 103 9.69 -5.54 -25.17
C ILE A 103 9.40 -5.98 -23.74
N PHE A 104 8.73 -5.13 -22.95
CA PHE A 104 8.40 -5.41 -21.56
C PHE A 104 7.48 -6.63 -21.43
N ASN A 105 6.47 -6.78 -22.28
CA ASN A 105 5.59 -7.95 -22.27
C ASN A 105 6.29 -9.24 -22.72
N ALA A 106 7.34 -9.13 -23.56
CA ALA A 106 8.17 -10.25 -24.01
C ALA A 106 9.23 -10.69 -22.97
N LEU A 107 9.51 -9.87 -21.94
CA LEU A 107 10.38 -10.25 -20.82
C LEU A 107 9.69 -11.26 -19.89
N SER A 108 10.48 -11.98 -19.11
CA SER A 108 9.97 -12.84 -18.03
C SER A 108 9.51 -12.00 -16.83
N ASP A 109 8.58 -12.50 -16.02
CA ASP A 109 8.03 -11.77 -14.88
C ASP A 109 9.10 -11.28 -13.88
N ALA A 110 10.22 -12.01 -13.76
CA ALA A 110 11.36 -11.61 -12.94
C ALA A 110 12.11 -10.38 -13.51
N ASP A 111 12.33 -10.33 -14.84
CA ASP A 111 12.94 -9.19 -15.50
C ASP A 111 12.01 -7.98 -15.53
N LYS A 112 10.70 -8.21 -15.70
CA LYS A 112 9.66 -7.16 -15.58
C LYS A 112 9.70 -6.55 -14.18
N ALA A 113 9.76 -7.36 -13.13
CA ALA A 113 9.89 -6.89 -11.76
C ALA A 113 11.17 -6.08 -11.55
N ALA A 114 12.30 -6.54 -12.08
CA ALA A 114 13.58 -5.85 -11.98
C ALA A 114 13.57 -4.49 -12.71
N GLU A 115 12.94 -4.40 -13.88
CA GLU A 115 12.80 -3.16 -14.64
C GLU A 115 11.86 -2.14 -13.98
N VAL A 116 10.85 -2.62 -13.26
CA VAL A 116 9.96 -1.75 -12.48
C VAL A 116 10.63 -1.33 -11.16
N ALA A 117 11.42 -2.22 -10.53
CA ALA A 117 12.15 -1.94 -9.29
C ALA A 117 13.38 -1.02 -9.49
N LYS A 118 13.94 -0.94 -10.71
CA LYS A 118 14.98 0.04 -11.06
C LYS A 118 14.35 1.45 -11.16
N LYS A 119 14.48 2.22 -10.07
CA LYS A 119 14.08 3.62 -9.98
C LYS A 119 15.16 4.56 -10.53
#